data_AF-A0A524NHU2-F1
#
_entry.id   AF-A0A524NHU2-F1
#
_cell.length_a   1.000
_cell.length_b   1.000
_cell.length_c   1.000
_cell.angle_alpha   90.00
_cell.angle_beta   90.00
_cell.angle_gamma   90.00
#
_symmetry.space_group_name_H-M   'P 1'
#
loop_
_entity.id
_entity.type
_entity.pdbx_description
1 polymer ?
#
loop_
_entity_poly.entity_id
_entity_poly.type
_entity_poly.pdbx_seq_one_letter_code
_entity_poly.pdbx_strand_id
1 'polypeptide(L)' 'MSNANVVFAAGGEGMGMDYSIISFHKNYSDYSSFIDNLKTSWAENLQDLQSFLMATGEERTVKPLSLKYLENTWEDTD' A
#
# COMPACT_ATOMS: atom_id res chain seq x y z
N MET A 1 9.93 -10.20 1.13
CA MET A 1 8.90 -10.12 2.17
C MET A 1 7.81 -11.14 1.88
N SER A 2 7.58 -12.09 2.78
CA SER A 2 6.37 -12.92 2.79
C SER A 2 5.51 -12.42 3.95
N ASN A 3 4.68 -11.42 3.69
CA ASN A 3 3.73 -10.91 4.67
C ASN A 3 2.36 -10.82 4.00
N ALA A 4 1.39 -11.56 4.53
CA ALA A 4 0.04 -11.64 3.97
C ALA A 4 -0.71 -10.29 4.02
N ASN A 5 -0.31 -9.37 4.90
CA ASN A 5 -0.90 -8.04 4.99
C ASN A 5 -0.51 -7.15 3.80
N VAL A 6 0.60 -7.44 3.12
CA VAL A 6 1.07 -6.67 1.95
C VAL A 6 0.44 -7.25 0.69
N VAL A 7 -0.47 -6.50 0.07
CA VAL A 7 -1.17 -6.93 -1.15
C VAL A 7 -0.52 -6.40 -2.43
N PHE A 8 0.38 -5.42 -2.29
CA PHE A 8 1.13 -4.84 -3.39
C PHE A 8 2.44 -4.26 -2.86
N ALA A 9 3.53 -4.47 -3.60
CA ALA A 9 4.81 -3.82 -3.38
C ALA A 9 5.54 -3.70 -4.73
N ALA A 10 6.02 -2.50 -5.06
CA ALA A 10 6.75 -2.27 -6.30
C ALA A 10 7.77 -1.14 -6.13
N GLY A 11 8.87 -1.23 -6.87
CA GLY A 11 9.74 -0.09 -7.11
C GLY A 11 9.07 0.91 -8.06
N GLY A 12 9.43 2.18 -7.96
CA GLY A 12 8.89 3.24 -8.81
C GLY A 12 9.78 4.47 -8.80
N GLU A 13 9.36 5.50 -9.51
CA GLU A 13 10.06 6.78 -9.60
C GLU A 13 9.06 7.93 -9.36
N GLY A 14 9.52 9.03 -8.73
CA GLY A 14 8.72 10.22 -8.47
C GLY A 14 8.42 10.46 -6.99
N MET A 15 7.89 11.64 -6.65
CA MET A 15 7.58 12.08 -5.27
C MET A 15 8.75 11.98 -4.26
N GLY A 16 9.98 11.79 -4.73
CA GLY A 16 11.15 11.57 -3.88
C GLY A 16 11.21 10.17 -3.25
N MET A 17 10.46 9.19 -3.77
CA MET A 17 10.37 7.83 -3.25
C MET A 17 10.69 6.80 -4.34
N ASP A 18 11.36 5.70 -3.93
CA ASP A 18 11.79 4.65 -4.86
C ASP A 18 10.93 3.37 -4.77
N TYR A 19 10.07 3.27 -3.76
CA TYR A 19 9.24 2.09 -3.49
C TYR A 19 7.85 2.47 -2.95
N SER A 20 6.85 1.69 -3.32
CA SER A 20 5.48 1.78 -2.80
C SER A 20 5.00 0.43 -2.27
N ILE A 21 4.27 0.47 -1.15
CA ILE A 21 3.68 -0.71 -0.50
C ILE A 21 2.23 -0.39 -0.16
N ILE A 22 1.31 -1.30 -0.49
CA ILE A 22 -0.08 -1.28 -0.01
C ILE A 22 -0.26 -2.44 0.95
N SER A 23 -0.72 -2.12 2.17
CA SER A 23 -0.92 -3.12 3.22
C SER A 23 -2.18 -2.86 4.03
N PHE A 24 -2.78 -3.94 4.55
CA PHE A 24 -3.99 -3.91 5.36
C PHE A 24 -3.69 -4.45 6.75
N HIS A 25 -4.15 -3.72 7.77
CA HIS A 25 -3.87 -4.04 9.17
C HIS A 25 -5.17 -4.05 9.96
N LYS A 26 -5.28 -4.96 10.93
CA LYS A 26 -6.50 -5.11 11.74
C LYS A 26 -6.81 -3.85 12.55
N ASN A 27 -5.77 -3.16 13.00
CA ASN A 27 -5.83 -1.94 13.79
C ASN A 27 -4.49 -1.19 13.71
N TYR A 28 -4.42 -0.03 14.37
CA TYR A 28 -3.21 0.79 14.37
C TYR A 28 -2.02 0.11 15.05
N SER A 29 -2.23 -0.70 16.10
CA SER A 29 -1.13 -1.39 16.78
C SER A 29 -0.45 -2.42 15.86
N ASP A 30 -1.24 -3.18 15.10
CA ASP A 30 -0.76 -4.11 14.08
C ASP A 30 0.06 -3.38 12.99
N TYR A 31 -0.46 -2.24 12.51
CA TYR A 31 0.27 -1.35 11.60
C TYR A 31 1.59 -0.84 12.19
N SER A 32 1.59 -0.37 13.44
CA SER A 32 2.80 0.15 14.09
C SER A 32 3.87 -0.93 14.19
N SER A 33 3.49 -2.14 14.62
CA SER A 33 4.42 -3.29 14.67
C SER A 33 4.95 -3.67 13.28
N PHE A 34 4.11 -3.58 12.24
CA PHE A 34 4.56 -3.78 10.86
C PHE A 34 5.63 -2.76 10.45
N ILE A 35 5.44 -1.48 10.76
CA ILE A 35 6.41 -0.43 10.44
C ILE A 35 7.73 -0.61 11.21
N ASP A 36 7.67 -0.97 12.48
CA ASP A 36 8.88 -1.21 13.29
C ASP A 36 9.69 -2.39 12.71
N ASN A 37 9.00 -3.46 12.31
CA ASN A 37 9.62 -4.60 11.64
C ASN A 37 10.20 -4.24 10.27
N LEU A 38 9.49 -3.40 9.50
CA LEU A 38 9.95 -2.91 8.20
C LEU A 38 11.24 -2.10 8.36
N LYS A 39 11.25 -1.14 9.29
CA LYS A 39 12.43 -0.33 9.63
C LYS A 39 13.62 -1.18 10.06
N THR A 40 13.37 -2.18 10.91
CA THR A 40 14.43 -3.07 11.39
C THR A 40 14.99 -3.94 10.26
N SER A 41 14.12 -4.51 9.44
CA SER A 41 14.52 -5.42 8.35
C SER A 41 15.22 -4.70 7.20
N TRP A 42 14.95 -3.41 7.02
CA TRP A 42 15.52 -2.58 5.96
C TRP A 42 16.44 -1.48 6.49
N ALA A 43 16.93 -1.59 7.72
CA ALA A 43 17.64 -0.50 8.41
C ALA A 43 18.79 0.11 7.60
N GLU A 44 19.50 -0.70 6.82
CA GLU A 44 20.63 -0.25 5.99
C GLU A 44 20.19 0.47 4.69
N ASN A 45 18.96 0.25 4.23
CA ASN A 45 18.48 0.68 2.92
C ASN A 45 17.29 1.65 2.99
N LEU A 46 16.60 1.74 4.14
CA LEU A 46 15.44 2.60 4.35
C LEU A 46 15.86 3.95 4.92
N GLN A 47 15.95 4.95 4.04
CA GLN A 47 16.34 6.31 4.43
C GLN A 47 15.15 7.18 4.87
N ASP A 48 14.04 7.11 4.13
CA ASP A 48 12.79 7.80 4.44
C ASP A 48 11.62 6.83 4.39
N LEU A 49 10.61 7.08 5.22
CA LEU A 49 9.36 6.35 5.24
C LEU A 49 8.21 7.32 5.48
N GLN A 50 7.33 7.40 4.49
CA GLN A 50 6.09 8.14 4.59
C GLN A 50 4.91 7.17 4.46
N SER A 51 3.86 7.45 5.23
CA SER A 51 2.69 6.61 5.28
C SER A 51 1.42 7.44 5.24
N PHE A 52 0.46 7.00 4.43
CA PHE A 52 -0.90 7.50 4.45
C PHE A 52 -1.83 6.42 5.01
N LEU A 53 -2.50 6.73 6.12
CA LEU A 53 -3.43 5.80 6.76
C LEU A 53 -4.87 6.13 6.36
N MET A 54 -5.55 5.13 5.80
CA MET A 54 -6.97 5.20 5.47
C MET A 54 -7.74 4.20 6.32
N ALA A 55 -8.83 4.63 6.93
CA ALA A 55 -9.74 3.73 7.61
C ALA A 55 -10.55 2.93 6.57
N THR A 56 -10.48 1.60 6.66
CA THR A 56 -11.23 0.69 5.78
C THR A 56 -12.59 0.39 6.41
N GLY A 57 -13.64 1.00 5.88
CA GLY A 57 -15.03 0.78 6.30
C GLY A 57 -15.99 1.33 5.26
N GLU A 58 -17.19 0.75 5.17
CA GLU A 58 -18.17 1.10 4.13
C GLU A 58 -18.51 2.60 4.14
N GLU A 59 -18.62 3.22 5.32
CA GLU A 59 -18.96 4.64 5.45
C GLU A 59 -17.87 5.60 4.97
N ARG A 60 -16.61 5.15 4.85
CA ARG A 60 -15.48 6.00 4.44
C ARG A 60 -14.92 5.65 3.07
N THR A 61 -15.39 4.56 2.48
CA THR A 61 -14.90 4.08 1.18
C THR A 61 -15.69 4.74 0.06
N VAL A 62 -15.06 5.68 -0.65
CA VAL A 62 -15.70 6.36 -1.79
C VAL A 62 -15.84 5.42 -3.00
N LYS A 63 -14.81 4.61 -3.27
CA LYS A 63 -14.80 3.60 -4.33
C LYS A 63 -14.05 2.36 -3.84
N PRO A 64 -14.66 1.16 -3.91
CA PRO A 64 -13.97 -0.07 -3.53
C PRO A 64 -12.71 -0.28 -4.37
N LEU A 65 -11.63 -0.73 -3.74
CA LEU A 65 -10.44 -1.17 -4.45
C LEU A 65 -10.77 -2.46 -5.21
N SER A 66 -10.87 -2.38 -6.54
CA SER A 66 -11.19 -3.52 -7.40
C SER A 66 -10.59 -3.31 -8.79
N LEU A 67 -9.94 -4.33 -9.34
CA LEU A 67 -9.44 -4.31 -10.70
C LEU A 67 -10.53 -4.52 -11.76
N LYS A 68 -11.75 -4.95 -11.36
CA LYS A 68 -12.88 -5.17 -12.30
C LYS A 68 -13.25 -3.92 -13.09
N TYR A 69 -13.01 -2.74 -12.54
CA TYR A 69 -13.29 -1.49 -13.26
C TYR A 69 -12.44 -1.31 -14.52
N LEU A 70 -11.29 -2.01 -14.62
CA LEU A 70 -10.43 -1.97 -15.78
C LEU A 70 -11.06 -2.68 -16.99
N GLU A 71 -11.94 -3.66 -16.78
CA GLU A 71 -12.58 -4.43 -17.87
C GLU A 71 -13.30 -3.50 -18.86
N ASN A 72 -13.94 -2.44 -18.37
CA ASN A 72 -14.69 -1.49 -19.20
C ASN A 72 -13.86 -0.30 -19.71
N THR A 73 -12.55 -0.24 -19.44
CA THR A 73 -11.73 0.96 -19.76
C THR A 73 -11.00 0.84 -21.09
N TRP A 74 -10.86 -0.36 -21.64
CA TRP A 74 -10.06 -0.63 -22.85
C TRP A 74 -10.89 -0.91 -24.11
N GLU A 75 -12.21 -0.91 -24.00
CA GLU A 75 -13.13 -1.16 -25.14
C GLU A 75 -13.51 0.13 -25.91
N ASP A 76 -13.18 1.32 -25.38
CA ASP A 76 -13.54 2.63 -25.97
C ASP A 76 -12.41 3.31 -26.77
N THR A 77 -11.35 2.58 -27.15
CA THR A 77 -10.31 3.12 -28.06
C THR A 77 -10.47 2.53 -29.46
N ASP A 78 -11.38 3.13 -30.24
CA ASP A 78 -11.39 3.12 -31.71
C ASP A 78 -10.68 4.36 -32.26
#